data_AF-A0A6S7CE69-F1
#
_entry.id   AF-A0A6S7CE69-F1
#
_cell.length_a   1.000
_cell.length_b   1.000
_cell.length_c   1.000
_cell.angle_alpha   90.00
_cell.angle_beta   90.00
_cell.angle_gamma   90.00
#
_symmetry.space_group_name_H-M   'P 1'
#
loop_
_entity.id
_entity.type
_entity.pdbx_description
1 polymer ?
#
loop_
_entity_poly.entity_id
_entity_poly.type
_entity_poly.pdbx_seq_one_letter_code
_entity_poly.pdbx_strand_id
1 'polypeptide(L)'
;MVRSNGAKFYEHGEQLDCLRILKRHGVDSIRIKVWNDPGNPNYFPADQSPAAGYNNAEHARVLARRAAALGMPVLIDFHYSDWWADPGKQYPPHEWAGKDITQTCALLAEYTSNVLKMLKRDGVYPEWVQIGNEITGGMLWPLGKYDQLDNLALLLKAGHDAVKSVDERIKVMLHIDSGGNNATSRWWFDSATQPHTDVWQRRLAARFEGSFTSRHLRPLHAGVIL
;
A
#
# COMPACT_ATOMS: atom_id res chain seq x y z
N MET A 1 16.72 5.44 -1.11
CA MET A 1 17.01 6.46 -2.13
C MET A 1 17.76 7.68 -1.60
N VAL A 2 17.18 8.51 -0.72
CA VAL A 2 17.81 9.79 -0.34
C VAL A 2 19.15 9.60 0.39
N ARG A 3 19.21 8.73 1.41
CA ARG A 3 20.46 8.44 2.14
C ARG A 3 21.51 7.68 1.32
N SER A 4 21.07 6.77 0.44
CA SER A 4 21.99 6.01 -0.42
C SER A 4 22.72 6.91 -1.43
N ASN A 5 22.19 8.10 -1.70
CA ASN A 5 22.83 9.16 -2.47
C ASN A 5 23.61 10.17 -1.61
N GLY A 6 23.99 9.80 -0.37
CA GLY A 6 24.84 10.62 0.50
C GLY A 6 24.12 11.73 1.29
N ALA A 7 22.80 11.84 1.17
CA ALA A 7 22.06 12.85 1.92
C ALA A 7 22.08 12.58 3.43
N LYS A 8 22.30 13.65 4.18
CA LYS A 8 22.32 13.68 5.64
C LYS A 8 21.25 14.66 6.13
N PHE A 9 20.59 14.34 7.23
CA PHE A 9 19.55 15.18 7.82
C PHE A 9 20.06 15.79 9.11
N TYR A 10 19.66 17.03 9.39
CA TYR A 10 20.16 17.80 10.52
C TYR A 10 19.01 18.49 11.26
N GLU A 11 19.16 18.60 12.58
CA GLU A 11 18.32 19.40 13.47
C GLU A 11 19.26 20.25 14.32
N HIS A 12 19.11 21.57 14.31
CA HIS A 12 20.00 22.51 15.01
C HIS A 12 21.51 22.31 14.74
N GLY A 13 21.88 21.87 13.53
CA GLY A 13 23.27 21.61 13.14
C GLY A 13 23.81 20.24 13.55
N GLU A 14 23.06 19.44 14.31
CA GLU A 14 23.41 18.06 14.64
C GLU A 14 22.86 17.10 13.57
N GLN A 15 23.70 16.21 13.06
CA GLN A 15 23.25 15.16 12.14
C GLN A 15 22.41 14.12 12.89
N LEU A 16 21.16 13.92 12.48
CA LEU A 16 20.24 12.96 13.09
C LEU A 16 19.56 12.06 12.06
N ASP A 17 18.98 10.97 12.55
CA ASP A 17 18.09 10.13 11.75
C ASP A 17 16.82 10.92 11.38
N CYS A 18 16.49 10.99 10.09
CA CYS A 18 15.29 11.68 9.61
C CYS A 18 14.00 11.28 10.35
N LEU A 19 13.80 10.01 10.72
CA LEU A 19 12.60 9.60 11.46
C LEU A 19 12.59 10.18 12.88
N ARG A 20 13.76 10.34 13.51
CA ARG A 20 13.88 11.00 14.82
C ARG A 20 13.54 12.48 14.72
N ILE A 21 14.05 13.16 13.70
CA ILE A 21 13.74 14.57 13.44
C ILE A 21 12.22 14.72 13.22
N LEU A 22 11.65 13.94 12.30
CA LEU A 22 10.21 13.96 12.02
C LEU A 22 9.39 13.71 13.29
N LYS A 23 9.77 12.72 14.10
CA LYS A 23 9.10 12.44 15.38
C LYS A 23 9.18 13.60 16.37
N ARG A 24 10.34 14.24 16.51
CA ARG A 24 10.51 15.44 17.36
C ARG A 24 9.65 16.61 16.91
N HIS A 25 9.38 16.70 15.61
CA HIS A 25 8.51 17.71 15.01
C HIS A 25 7.04 17.29 14.88
N GLY A 26 6.61 16.26 15.62
CA GLY A 26 5.20 15.92 15.78
C GLY A 26 4.65 14.90 14.79
N VAL A 27 5.46 14.36 13.88
CA VAL A 27 5.07 13.19 13.09
C VAL A 27 4.98 11.98 14.01
N ASP A 28 3.86 11.28 14.00
CA ASP A 28 3.64 10.15 14.91
C ASP A 28 3.64 8.79 14.21
N SER A 29 3.39 8.76 12.90
CA SER A 29 3.20 7.56 12.11
C SER A 29 3.87 7.68 10.75
N ILE A 30 4.26 6.53 10.17
CA ILE A 30 4.94 6.47 8.88
C ILE A 30 4.14 5.62 7.89
N ARG A 31 3.93 6.14 6.68
CA ARG A 31 3.41 5.41 5.52
C ARG A 31 4.58 4.96 4.65
N ILE A 32 4.68 3.65 4.42
CA ILE A 32 5.79 3.01 3.71
C ILE A 32 5.23 2.31 2.48
N LYS A 33 5.59 2.82 1.30
CA LYS A 33 5.26 2.21 0.01
C LYS A 33 6.09 0.95 -0.24
N VAL A 34 5.45 -0.05 -0.85
CA VAL A 34 6.08 -1.31 -1.27
C VAL A 34 5.74 -1.65 -2.72
N TRP A 35 6.78 -1.88 -3.52
CA TRP A 35 6.77 -2.37 -4.90
C TRP A 35 7.23 -3.84 -4.94
N ASN A 36 6.76 -4.58 -5.93
CA ASN A 36 6.97 -6.02 -6.06
C ASN A 36 8.41 -6.37 -6.44
N ASP A 37 8.84 -6.01 -7.64
CA ASP A 37 10.22 -6.21 -8.11
C ASP A 37 10.78 -4.98 -8.85
N PRO A 38 11.03 -3.86 -8.14
CA PRO A 38 11.60 -2.67 -8.74
C PRO A 38 13.10 -2.84 -9.06
N GLY A 39 13.53 -2.33 -10.21
CA GLY A 39 14.95 -2.28 -10.60
C GLY A 39 15.37 -3.39 -11.57
N ASN A 40 14.45 -4.26 -11.96
CA ASN A 40 14.74 -5.27 -12.97
C ASN A 40 14.88 -4.59 -14.36
N PRO A 41 16.06 -4.61 -15.00
CA PRO A 41 16.31 -3.85 -16.23
C PRO A 41 15.65 -4.46 -17.46
N ASN A 42 15.11 -5.68 -17.36
CA ASN A 42 14.56 -6.41 -18.49
C ASN A 42 13.04 -6.25 -18.66
N TYR A 43 12.37 -5.65 -17.68
CA TYR A 43 10.91 -5.58 -17.65
C TYR A 43 10.42 -4.17 -17.35
N PHE A 44 9.49 -3.68 -18.16
CA PHE A 44 8.72 -2.48 -17.84
C PHE A 44 7.55 -2.84 -16.90
N PRO A 45 7.23 -2.04 -15.86
CA PRO A 45 7.88 -0.78 -15.49
C PRO A 45 8.99 -0.93 -14.43
N ALA A 46 9.46 -2.15 -14.14
CA ALA A 46 10.52 -2.37 -13.15
C ALA A 46 11.81 -1.59 -13.50
N ASP A 47 12.10 -1.46 -14.79
CA ASP A 47 13.21 -0.70 -15.40
C ASP A 47 13.18 0.81 -15.13
N GLN A 48 12.09 1.33 -14.57
CA GLN A 48 11.97 2.73 -14.16
C GLN A 48 12.70 3.02 -12.84
N SER A 49 13.09 1.98 -12.09
CA SER A 49 14.00 2.12 -10.94
C SER A 49 15.45 1.87 -11.36
N PRO A 50 16.44 2.43 -10.64
CA PRO A 50 17.82 1.95 -10.73
C PRO A 50 17.92 0.45 -10.41
N ALA A 51 18.94 -0.23 -10.91
CA ALA A 51 19.13 -1.68 -10.73
C ALA A 51 19.17 -2.16 -9.26
N ALA A 52 19.56 -1.27 -8.33
CA ALA A 52 19.51 -1.56 -6.90
C ALA A 52 18.06 -1.69 -6.35
N GLY A 53 17.08 -1.20 -7.11
CA GLY A 53 15.69 -1.05 -6.70
C GLY A 53 15.51 -0.02 -5.58
N TYR A 54 14.31 0.52 -5.45
CA TYR A 54 13.88 1.22 -4.23
C TYR A 54 12.46 0.78 -3.89
N ASN A 55 12.07 0.90 -2.62
CA ASN A 55 10.72 0.54 -2.16
C ASN A 55 10.35 -0.94 -2.33
N ASN A 56 11.32 -1.85 -2.54
CA ASN A 56 11.02 -3.29 -2.44
C ASN A 56 10.74 -3.70 -0.98
N ALA A 57 10.35 -4.96 -0.78
CA ALA A 57 10.06 -5.52 0.54
C ALA A 57 11.19 -5.31 1.57
N GLU A 58 12.45 -5.52 1.21
CA GLU A 58 13.58 -5.35 2.15
C GLU A 58 13.78 -3.87 2.53
N HIS A 59 13.61 -2.94 1.60
CA HIS A 59 13.61 -1.51 1.92
C HIS A 59 12.49 -1.15 2.91
N ALA A 60 11.29 -1.67 2.67
CA ALA A 60 10.14 -1.48 3.55
C ALA A 60 10.40 -2.05 4.95
N ARG A 61 11.00 -3.25 5.03
CA ARG A 61 11.43 -3.91 6.26
C ARG A 61 12.39 -3.04 7.08
N VAL A 62 13.46 -2.55 6.45
CA VAL A 62 14.45 -1.69 7.12
C VAL A 62 13.81 -0.42 7.67
N LEU A 63 12.95 0.23 6.89
CA LEU A 63 12.29 1.46 7.32
C LEU A 63 11.26 1.21 8.43
N ALA A 64 10.47 0.13 8.32
CA ALA A 64 9.47 -0.25 9.31
C ALA A 64 10.11 -0.60 10.67
N ARG A 65 11.24 -1.31 10.67
CA ARG A 65 12.02 -1.58 11.90
C ARG A 65 12.49 -0.30 12.58
N ARG A 66 12.98 0.67 11.79
CA ARG A 66 13.43 1.96 12.33
C ARG A 66 12.27 2.77 12.91
N ALA A 67 11.11 2.78 12.25
CA ALA A 67 9.90 3.43 12.77
C ALA A 67 9.39 2.75 14.05
N ALA A 68 9.34 1.42 14.08
CA ALA A 68 8.92 0.64 15.25
C ALA A 68 9.86 0.83 16.46
N ALA A 69 11.18 0.91 16.24
CA ALA A 69 12.15 1.21 17.30
C ALA A 69 11.95 2.61 17.90
N LEU A 70 11.32 3.51 17.16
CA LEU A 70 10.91 4.82 17.64
C LEU A 70 9.49 4.82 18.19
N GLY A 71 8.77 3.69 18.22
CA GLY A 71 7.38 3.60 18.66
C GLY A 71 6.40 4.36 17.76
N MET A 72 6.70 4.49 16.47
CA MET A 72 5.81 5.10 15.48
C MET A 72 4.94 4.02 14.84
N PRO A 73 3.59 4.14 14.82
CA PRO A 73 2.74 3.25 14.05
C PRO A 73 3.11 3.26 12.56
N VAL A 74 3.05 2.08 11.95
CA VAL A 74 3.43 1.86 10.55
C VAL A 74 2.20 1.51 9.72
N LEU A 75 2.08 2.18 8.57
CA LEU A 75 1.17 1.83 7.49
C LEU A 75 2.00 1.24 6.34
N ILE A 76 1.72 -0.01 5.95
CA ILE A 76 2.31 -0.61 4.75
C ILE A 76 1.39 -0.40 3.54
N ASP A 77 1.92 0.27 2.53
CA ASP A 77 1.21 0.69 1.32
C ASP A 77 1.63 -0.18 0.13
N PHE A 78 0.84 -1.21 -0.16
CA PHE A 78 1.10 -2.07 -1.31
C PHE A 78 0.59 -1.43 -2.59
N HIS A 79 1.51 -1.19 -3.53
CA HIS A 79 1.15 -0.73 -4.86
C HIS A 79 0.73 -1.86 -5.80
N TYR A 80 1.14 -3.11 -5.52
CA TYR A 80 0.95 -4.27 -6.40
C TYR A 80 1.40 -3.99 -7.84
N SER A 81 2.62 -3.48 -7.96
CA SER A 81 3.29 -3.15 -9.22
C SER A 81 4.80 -3.14 -8.96
N ASP A 82 5.60 -3.28 -10.01
CA ASP A 82 7.05 -3.15 -9.92
C ASP A 82 7.51 -1.69 -9.89
N TRP A 83 6.60 -0.75 -10.13
CA TRP A 83 6.85 0.68 -10.06
C TRP A 83 5.63 1.43 -9.51
N TRP A 84 5.68 2.76 -9.59
CA TRP A 84 4.61 3.63 -9.12
C TRP A 84 3.26 3.29 -9.77
N ALA A 85 2.26 3.08 -8.92
CA ALA A 85 0.87 2.84 -9.28
C ALA A 85 0.04 4.05 -8.82
N ASP A 86 -0.80 4.57 -9.70
CA ASP A 86 -1.65 5.75 -9.51
C ASP A 86 -2.88 5.67 -10.45
N PRO A 87 -3.81 6.64 -10.46
CA PRO A 87 -5.03 6.55 -11.26
C PRO A 87 -4.77 6.45 -12.78
N GLY A 88 -3.61 6.88 -13.26
CA GLY A 88 -3.22 6.80 -14.67
C GLY A 88 -2.48 5.52 -15.04
N LYS A 89 -1.93 4.79 -14.06
CA LYS A 89 -1.14 3.57 -14.27
C LYS A 89 -1.29 2.57 -13.13
N GLN A 90 -1.77 1.38 -13.46
CA GLN A 90 -1.92 0.24 -12.53
C GLN A 90 -1.31 -1.03 -13.14
N TYR A 91 -0.08 -0.93 -13.67
CA TYR A 91 0.61 -2.04 -14.31
C TYR A 91 0.85 -3.18 -13.31
N PRO A 92 0.46 -4.42 -13.64
CA PRO A 92 0.76 -5.56 -12.79
C PRO A 92 2.28 -5.78 -12.73
N PRO A 93 2.79 -6.42 -11.66
CA PRO A 93 4.15 -6.93 -11.62
C PRO A 93 4.41 -7.81 -12.85
N HIS A 94 5.61 -7.74 -13.43
CA HIS A 94 5.94 -8.48 -14.65
C HIS A 94 5.78 -9.99 -14.48
N GLU A 95 6.10 -10.55 -13.32
CA GLU A 95 5.89 -11.97 -12.97
C GLU A 95 4.41 -12.39 -13.01
N TRP A 96 3.49 -11.42 -12.87
CA TRP A 96 2.05 -11.65 -12.88
C TRP A 96 1.45 -11.42 -14.27
N ALA A 97 2.25 -11.01 -15.26
CA ALA A 97 1.79 -10.80 -16.62
C ALA A 97 1.19 -12.10 -17.20
N GLY A 98 0.02 -11.98 -17.83
CA GLY A 98 -0.68 -13.11 -18.45
C GLY A 98 -1.36 -14.09 -17.50
N LYS A 99 -1.33 -13.84 -16.18
CA LYS A 99 -2.09 -14.63 -15.21
C LYS A 99 -3.58 -14.31 -15.29
N ASP A 100 -4.43 -15.29 -15.00
CA ASP A 100 -5.87 -15.06 -14.85
C ASP A 100 -6.22 -14.47 -13.47
N ILE A 101 -7.50 -14.16 -13.24
CA ILE A 101 -7.96 -13.56 -11.98
C ILE A 101 -7.71 -14.45 -10.76
N THR A 102 -7.84 -15.77 -10.89
CA THR A 102 -7.66 -16.72 -9.78
C THR A 102 -6.18 -16.80 -9.39
N GLN A 103 -5.31 -16.94 -10.40
CA GLN A 103 -3.87 -16.95 -10.23
C GLN A 103 -3.37 -15.61 -9.65
N THR A 104 -3.88 -14.49 -10.15
CA THR A 104 -3.52 -13.15 -9.67
C THR A 104 -3.94 -12.93 -8.22
N CYS A 105 -5.14 -13.38 -7.83
CA CYS A 105 -5.56 -13.33 -6.42
C CYS A 105 -4.64 -14.15 -5.50
N ALA A 106 -4.20 -15.33 -5.94
CA ALA A 106 -3.28 -16.16 -5.16
C ALA A 106 -1.91 -15.50 -4.99
N LEU A 107 -1.34 -14.98 -6.08
CA LEU A 107 -0.05 -14.27 -6.08
C LEU A 107 -0.10 -13.00 -5.22
N LEU A 108 -1.20 -12.24 -5.30
CA LEU A 108 -1.46 -11.08 -4.45
C LEU A 108 -1.46 -11.49 -2.98
N ALA A 109 -2.28 -12.47 -2.61
CA ALA A 109 -2.39 -12.93 -1.23
C ALA A 109 -1.06 -13.46 -0.67
N GLU A 110 -0.31 -14.20 -1.49
CA GLU A 110 1.01 -14.71 -1.13
C GLU A 110 2.00 -13.57 -0.90
N TYR A 111 2.11 -12.62 -1.84
CA TYR A 111 3.01 -11.48 -1.73
C TYR A 111 2.72 -10.65 -0.48
N THR A 112 1.45 -10.29 -0.25
CA THR A 112 1.00 -9.56 0.95
C THR A 112 1.38 -10.31 2.21
N SER A 113 1.08 -11.61 2.29
CA SER A 113 1.39 -12.44 3.45
C SER A 113 2.90 -12.55 3.71
N ASN A 114 3.70 -12.69 2.65
CA ASN A 114 5.15 -12.86 2.77
C ASN A 114 5.82 -11.61 3.32
N VAL A 115 5.44 -10.42 2.82
CA VAL A 115 5.95 -9.15 3.33
C VAL A 115 5.54 -8.94 4.79
N LEU A 116 4.28 -9.18 5.16
CA LEU A 116 3.83 -9.01 6.54
C LEU A 116 4.45 -10.02 7.50
N LYS A 117 4.61 -11.29 7.09
CA LYS A 117 5.32 -12.31 7.89
C LYS A 117 6.79 -11.94 8.08
N MET A 118 7.44 -11.37 7.07
CA MET A 118 8.80 -10.86 7.19
C MET A 118 8.90 -9.76 8.25
N LEU A 119 7.99 -8.78 8.25
CA LEU A 119 7.93 -7.75 9.30
C LEU A 119 7.69 -8.34 10.69
N LYS A 120 6.75 -9.29 10.79
CA LYS A 120 6.41 -9.97 12.04
C LYS A 120 7.61 -10.71 12.64
N ARG A 121 8.46 -11.33 11.82
CA ARG A 121 9.70 -11.99 12.27
C ARG A 121 10.71 -11.02 12.90
N ASP A 122 10.67 -9.75 12.52
CA ASP A 122 11.49 -8.70 13.13
C ASP A 122 10.81 -8.02 14.33
N GLY A 123 9.65 -8.52 14.77
CA GLY A 123 8.86 -7.91 15.84
C GLY A 123 8.14 -6.63 15.43
N VAL A 124 7.99 -6.37 14.13
CA VAL A 124 7.24 -5.22 13.61
C VAL A 124 5.81 -5.65 13.25
N TYR A 125 4.84 -4.99 13.87
CA TYR A 125 3.41 -5.21 13.65
C TYR A 125 2.81 -3.92 13.07
N PRO A 126 2.54 -3.86 11.75
CA PRO A 126 1.88 -2.69 11.16
C PRO A 126 0.54 -2.41 11.83
N GLU A 127 0.24 -1.14 12.05
CA GLU A 127 -1.08 -0.71 12.52
C GLU A 127 -2.09 -0.77 11.37
N TRP A 128 -1.65 -0.40 10.17
CA TRP A 128 -2.46 -0.40 8.96
C TRP A 128 -1.78 -1.07 7.78
N VAL A 129 -2.61 -1.63 6.89
CA VAL A 129 -2.20 -2.09 5.55
C VAL A 129 -3.17 -1.52 4.52
N GLN A 130 -2.63 -0.90 3.48
CA GLN A 130 -3.39 -0.40 2.33
C GLN A 130 -3.27 -1.40 1.16
N ILE A 131 -4.42 -1.81 0.61
CA ILE A 131 -4.48 -2.77 -0.50
C ILE A 131 -4.64 -1.99 -1.81
N GLY A 132 -3.53 -1.78 -2.52
CA GLY A 132 -3.48 -0.95 -3.73
C GLY A 132 -3.29 0.53 -3.40
N ASN A 133 -2.73 1.30 -4.34
CA ASN A 133 -2.54 2.74 -4.20
C ASN A 133 -3.37 3.50 -5.24
N GLU A 134 -4.15 4.48 -4.78
CA GLU A 134 -4.97 5.38 -5.60
C GLU A 134 -5.81 4.61 -6.64
N ILE A 135 -6.58 3.64 -6.15
CA ILE A 135 -7.30 2.65 -6.96
C ILE A 135 -8.64 3.15 -7.51
N THR A 136 -8.78 4.46 -7.72
CA THR A 136 -10.00 5.07 -8.27
C THR A 136 -10.33 4.49 -9.65
N GLY A 137 -9.30 4.23 -10.46
CA GLY A 137 -9.40 3.53 -11.74
C GLY A 137 -9.32 1.99 -11.64
N GLY A 138 -9.37 1.43 -10.43
CA GLY A 138 -9.10 0.01 -10.15
C GLY A 138 -7.62 -0.28 -9.87
N MET A 139 -7.21 -1.54 -9.94
CA MET A 139 -5.83 -2.00 -9.74
C MET A 139 -5.51 -3.19 -10.66
N LEU A 140 -4.22 -3.50 -10.87
CA LEU A 140 -3.77 -4.68 -11.64
C LEU A 140 -4.45 -4.78 -13.01
N TRP A 141 -4.29 -3.75 -13.84
CA TRP A 141 -4.95 -3.68 -15.14
C TRP A 141 -4.41 -4.73 -16.12
N PRO A 142 -5.26 -5.30 -16.99
CA PRO A 142 -6.68 -4.95 -17.19
C PRO A 142 -7.64 -5.67 -16.22
N LEU A 143 -7.18 -6.67 -15.46
CA LEU A 143 -8.04 -7.58 -14.70
C LEU A 143 -8.93 -6.86 -13.68
N GLY A 144 -8.36 -5.96 -12.89
CA GLY A 144 -9.07 -5.23 -11.83
C GLY A 144 -9.34 -3.77 -12.15
N LYS A 145 -9.48 -3.40 -13.44
CA LYS A 145 -9.80 -2.03 -13.86
C LYS A 145 -11.21 -1.62 -13.39
N TYR A 146 -11.50 -0.31 -13.33
CA TYR A 146 -12.77 0.24 -12.82
C TYR A 146 -14.04 -0.30 -13.51
N ASP A 147 -13.93 -0.83 -14.72
CA ASP A 147 -15.01 -1.46 -15.49
C ASP A 147 -15.07 -2.99 -15.29
N GLN A 148 -14.21 -3.55 -14.43
CA GLN A 148 -14.12 -4.96 -14.04
C GLN A 148 -14.40 -5.13 -12.53
N LEU A 149 -15.52 -4.58 -12.05
CA LEU A 149 -15.82 -4.47 -10.62
C LEU A 149 -15.81 -5.80 -9.86
N ASP A 150 -16.27 -6.90 -10.46
CA ASP A 150 -16.24 -8.22 -9.81
C ASP A 150 -14.81 -8.73 -9.60
N ASN A 151 -13.93 -8.55 -10.58
CA ASN A 151 -12.51 -8.90 -10.44
C ASN A 151 -11.82 -8.01 -9.41
N LEU A 152 -12.11 -6.71 -9.42
CA LEU A 152 -11.60 -5.79 -8.40
C LEU A 152 -12.01 -6.24 -6.98
N ALA A 153 -13.24 -6.74 -6.81
CA ALA A 153 -13.72 -7.33 -5.56
C ALA A 153 -12.85 -8.49 -5.09
N LEU A 154 -12.57 -9.42 -6.01
CA LEU A 154 -11.82 -10.63 -5.73
C LEU A 154 -10.40 -10.28 -5.29
N LEU A 155 -9.76 -9.33 -5.98
CA LEU A 155 -8.42 -8.84 -5.64
C LEU A 155 -8.38 -8.17 -4.26
N LEU A 156 -9.31 -7.24 -3.98
CA LEU A 156 -9.39 -6.55 -2.70
C LEU A 156 -9.69 -7.51 -1.55
N LYS A 157 -10.57 -8.50 -1.77
CA LYS A 157 -10.87 -9.56 -0.81
C LYS A 157 -9.66 -10.43 -0.54
N ALA A 158 -8.93 -10.85 -1.58
CA ALA A 158 -7.72 -11.65 -1.44
C ALA A 158 -6.66 -10.92 -0.61
N GLY A 159 -6.46 -9.62 -0.87
CA GLY A 159 -5.56 -8.77 -0.09
C GLY A 159 -5.99 -8.63 1.37
N HIS A 160 -7.27 -8.32 1.62
CA HIS A 160 -7.83 -8.25 2.97
C HIS A 160 -7.62 -9.55 3.75
N ASP A 161 -8.02 -10.69 3.17
CA ASP A 161 -7.94 -11.99 3.84
C ASP A 161 -6.49 -12.40 4.10
N ALA A 162 -5.57 -12.07 3.18
CA ALA A 162 -4.13 -12.27 3.38
C ALA A 162 -3.61 -11.49 4.59
N VAL A 163 -3.97 -10.20 4.73
CA VAL A 163 -3.61 -9.39 5.91
C VAL A 163 -4.14 -10.04 7.19
N LYS A 164 -5.44 -10.35 7.23
CA LYS A 164 -6.09 -10.93 8.41
C LYS A 164 -5.55 -12.30 8.79
N SER A 165 -5.06 -13.08 7.81
CA SER A 165 -4.42 -14.37 8.07
C SER A 165 -3.07 -14.24 8.82
N VAL A 166 -2.41 -13.09 8.73
CA VAL A 166 -1.13 -12.83 9.42
C VAL A 166 -1.35 -12.26 10.83
N ASP A 167 -2.27 -11.29 10.94
CA ASP A 167 -2.70 -10.67 12.19
C ASP A 167 -4.06 -10.00 12.00
N GLU A 168 -5.07 -10.48 12.74
CA GLU A 168 -6.45 -10.01 12.65
C GLU A 168 -6.63 -8.55 13.09
N ARG A 169 -5.70 -8.03 13.91
CA ARG A 169 -5.75 -6.69 14.49
C ARG A 169 -5.33 -5.59 13.52
N ILE A 170 -4.63 -5.95 12.43
CA ILE A 170 -4.18 -4.98 11.43
C ILE A 170 -5.40 -4.36 10.75
N LYS A 171 -5.47 -3.04 10.71
CA LYS A 171 -6.54 -2.31 10.01
C LYS A 171 -6.28 -2.31 8.52
N VAL A 172 -7.25 -2.73 7.73
CA VAL A 172 -7.13 -2.77 6.27
C VAL A 172 -7.79 -1.53 5.68
N MET A 173 -7.08 -0.83 4.79
CA MET A 173 -7.51 0.43 4.19
C MET A 173 -7.66 0.34 2.68
N LEU A 174 -8.62 1.12 2.18
CA LEU A 174 -8.79 1.43 0.77
C LEU A 174 -8.33 2.87 0.52
N HIS A 175 -7.64 3.10 -0.58
CA HIS A 175 -7.11 4.42 -0.92
C HIS A 175 -7.49 4.79 -2.34
N ILE A 176 -8.35 5.80 -2.45
CA ILE A 176 -8.72 6.46 -3.71
C ILE A 176 -8.10 7.86 -3.73
N ASP A 177 -7.77 8.36 -4.92
CA ASP A 177 -7.23 9.71 -5.08
C ASP A 177 -8.33 10.79 -5.02
N SER A 178 -7.96 12.03 -5.32
CA SER A 178 -8.91 13.13 -5.49
C SER A 178 -9.85 13.33 -4.31
N GLY A 179 -9.31 13.32 -3.09
CA GLY A 179 -10.10 13.41 -1.86
C GLY A 179 -10.96 14.67 -1.68
N GLY A 180 -10.78 15.71 -2.50
CA GLY A 180 -11.66 16.87 -2.57
C GLY A 180 -12.90 16.67 -3.46
N ASN A 181 -12.95 15.59 -4.24
CA ASN A 181 -14.04 15.26 -5.14
C ASN A 181 -14.98 14.22 -4.51
N ASN A 182 -16.00 14.72 -3.83
CA ASN A 182 -17.01 13.87 -3.19
C ASN A 182 -17.78 13.01 -4.21
N ALA A 183 -18.05 13.51 -5.42
CA ALA A 183 -18.79 12.76 -6.42
C ALA A 183 -18.03 11.49 -6.85
N THR A 184 -16.71 11.60 -7.08
CA THR A 184 -15.85 10.45 -7.37
C THR A 184 -15.82 9.46 -6.21
N SER A 185 -15.68 9.96 -4.97
CA SER A 185 -15.66 9.10 -3.78
C SER A 185 -16.97 8.34 -3.62
N ARG A 186 -18.11 9.03 -3.75
CA ARG A 186 -19.44 8.43 -3.71
C ARG A 186 -19.59 7.38 -4.79
N TRP A 187 -19.30 7.72 -6.04
CA TRP A 187 -19.37 6.76 -7.14
C TRP A 187 -18.55 5.49 -6.88
N TRP A 188 -17.32 5.63 -6.39
CA TRP A 188 -16.43 4.49 -6.13
C TRP A 188 -17.00 3.58 -5.02
N PHE A 189 -17.36 4.14 -3.86
CA PHE A 189 -17.90 3.37 -2.75
C PHE A 189 -19.31 2.81 -3.04
N ASP A 190 -20.14 3.55 -3.76
CA ASP A 190 -21.48 3.12 -4.17
C ASP A 190 -21.38 2.00 -5.23
N SER A 191 -20.41 2.04 -6.14
CA SER A 191 -20.15 0.95 -7.10
C SER A 191 -19.57 -0.29 -6.40
N ALA A 192 -18.67 -0.08 -5.42
CA ALA A 192 -18.12 -1.16 -4.59
C ALA A 192 -19.14 -1.77 -3.61
N THR A 193 -20.28 -1.13 -3.38
CA THR A 193 -21.36 -1.67 -2.51
C THR A 193 -22.57 -2.14 -3.28
N GLN A 194 -22.62 -1.89 -4.59
CA GLN A 194 -23.71 -2.35 -5.44
C GLN A 194 -23.69 -3.88 -5.59
N PRO A 195 -24.88 -4.49 -5.64
CA PRO A 195 -25.02 -5.94 -5.75
C PRO A 195 -24.83 -6.39 -7.20
N HIS A 196 -23.58 -6.36 -7.68
CA HIS A 196 -23.25 -6.92 -8.99
C HIS A 196 -23.08 -8.45 -8.92
N THR A 197 -22.63 -8.98 -7.77
CA THR A 197 -22.60 -10.40 -7.40
C THR A 197 -22.66 -10.59 -5.86
N ASP A 198 -23.02 -11.78 -5.38
CA ASP A 198 -23.16 -12.17 -3.94
C ASP A 198 -21.88 -11.94 -3.09
N VAL A 199 -20.74 -11.67 -3.74
CA VAL A 199 -19.42 -11.41 -3.12
C VAL A 199 -19.37 -10.05 -2.42
N TRP A 200 -20.00 -9.02 -2.99
CA TRP A 200 -19.97 -7.64 -2.47
C TRP A 200 -20.95 -7.40 -1.32
N GLN A 201 -22.15 -7.97 -1.40
CA GLN A 201 -23.27 -7.65 -0.49
C GLN A 201 -23.02 -7.94 1.00
N ARG A 202 -22.14 -8.89 1.35
CA ARG A 202 -22.02 -9.35 2.74
C ARG A 202 -20.70 -9.06 3.44
N ARG A 203 -19.65 -8.61 2.74
CA ARG A 203 -18.29 -8.73 3.32
C ARG A 203 -17.33 -7.55 3.15
N LEU A 204 -17.21 -6.83 2.03
CA LEU A 204 -16.13 -5.82 1.93
C LEU A 204 -16.40 -4.51 2.70
N ALA A 205 -17.53 -3.83 2.51
CA ALA A 205 -17.72 -2.48 3.08
C ALA A 205 -17.69 -2.42 4.62
N ALA A 206 -18.05 -3.51 5.30
CA ALA A 206 -17.96 -3.63 6.76
C ALA A 206 -16.57 -4.03 7.29
N ARG A 207 -15.60 -4.30 6.40
CA ARG A 207 -14.27 -4.87 6.74
C ARG A 207 -13.10 -3.91 6.55
N PHE A 208 -13.30 -2.78 5.86
CA PHE A 208 -12.26 -1.77 5.69
C PHE A 208 -12.51 -0.60 6.63
N GLU A 209 -11.48 -0.24 7.39
CA GLU A 209 -11.52 0.85 8.36
C GLU A 209 -11.03 2.13 7.68
N GLY A 210 -11.91 2.74 6.87
CA GLY A 210 -11.75 4.10 6.35
C GLY A 210 -11.15 4.22 4.95
N SER A 211 -11.32 5.43 4.39
CA SER A 211 -10.68 5.90 3.16
C SER A 211 -9.88 7.16 3.47
N PHE A 212 -8.61 7.21 3.03
CA PHE A 212 -7.82 8.43 3.13
C PHE A 212 -8.18 9.34 1.94
N THR A 213 -9.11 10.27 2.19
CA THR A 213 -9.21 11.51 1.43
C THR A 213 -8.60 12.62 2.28
N SER A 214 -7.84 13.54 1.69
CA SER A 214 -7.02 14.55 2.39
C SER A 214 -7.77 15.55 3.29
N ARG A 215 -9.04 15.31 3.66
CA ARG A 215 -9.86 16.24 4.46
C ARG A 215 -10.68 15.67 5.61
N HIS A 216 -10.75 14.37 5.88
CA HIS A 216 -11.69 13.85 6.89
C HIS A 216 -11.07 12.88 7.91
N LEU A 217 -10.12 13.37 8.70
CA LEU A 217 -9.81 12.80 10.01
C LEU A 217 -10.10 13.84 11.09
N ARG A 218 -10.71 13.39 12.21
CA ARG A 218 -10.48 14.05 13.50
C ARG A 218 -8.96 14.09 13.71
N PRO A 219 -8.39 15.20 14.18
CA PRO A 219 -6.94 15.40 14.25
C PRO A 219 -6.38 14.44 15.30
N LEU A 220 -5.94 13.26 14.89
CA LEU A 220 -5.30 12.31 15.80
C LEU A 220 -3.91 11.88 15.32
N HIS A 221 -3.61 11.94 14.02
CA HIS A 221 -2.29 11.54 13.52
C HIS A 221 -1.72 12.46 12.42
N ALA A 222 -0.49 12.93 12.62
CA ALA A 222 0.30 13.64 11.61
C ALA A 222 1.23 12.64 10.92
N GLY A 223 0.71 11.90 9.94
CA GLY A 223 1.49 10.92 9.17
C GLY A 223 2.36 11.55 8.08
N VAL A 224 3.46 10.89 7.71
CA VAL A 224 4.30 11.27 6.56
C VAL A 224 4.53 10.08 5.62
N ILE A 225 4.60 10.35 4.32
CA ILE A 225 4.88 9.38 3.27
C ILE A 225 6.39 9.38 3.01
N LEU A 226 7.02 8.21 3.09
CA LEU A 226 8.45 8.02 2.85
C LEU A 226 8.74 7.01 1.74
#